data_AF-A0A803PIG3-F1
#
_entry.id   AF-A0A803PIG3-F1
#
_cell.length_a   1.000
_cell.length_b   1.000
_cell.length_c   1.000
_cell.angle_alpha   90.00
_cell.angle_beta   90.00
_cell.angle_gamma   90.00
#
_symmetry.space_group_name_H-M   'P 1'
#
loop_
_entity.id
_entity.type
_entity.pdbx_description
1 polymer ?
#
loop_
_entity_poly.entity_id
_entity_poly.type
_entity_poly.pdbx_seq_one_letter_code
_entity_poly.pdbx_strand_id
1 'polypeptide(L)'
;MAMFTVQLSKDIKKLFPNDYNPFYAGFGNRDTDELSYRKIGIPKGKVFVINPKGEVAISHRIDVKSYTSLHTLVNDMFPPTLLIDFM
;
A
#
# COMPACT_ATOMS: atom_id res chain seq x y z
N MET A 1 -10.62 3.99 -10.48
CA MET A 1 -9.49 4.10 -11.42
C MET A 1 -8.55 2.89 -11.23
N ALA A 2 -9.08 1.67 -11.28
CA ALA A 2 -8.37 0.46 -10.82
C ALA A 2 -8.15 -0.61 -11.92
N MET A 3 -8.75 -0.43 -13.10
CA MET A 3 -8.65 -1.42 -14.18
C MET A 3 -7.34 -1.35 -14.97
N PHE A 4 -6.63 -0.22 -14.95
CA PHE A 4 -5.36 -0.05 -15.69
C PHE A 4 -4.13 -0.57 -14.92
N THR A 5 -4.26 -0.86 -13.62
CA THR A 5 -3.11 -1.03 -12.71
C THR A 5 -2.66 -2.47 -12.53
N VAL A 6 -3.52 -3.49 -12.64
CA VAL A 6 -3.13 -4.88 -12.31
C VAL A 6 -2.10 -5.44 -13.30
N GLN A 7 -2.29 -5.25 -14.61
CA GLN A 7 -1.35 -5.75 -15.61
C GLN A 7 0.00 -5.02 -15.52
N LEU A 8 -0.05 -3.69 -15.40
CA LEU A 8 1.14 -2.87 -15.19
C LEU A 8 1.90 -3.25 -13.91
N SER A 9 1.20 -3.48 -12.79
CA SER A 9 1.83 -3.94 -11.55
C SER A 9 2.47 -5.32 -11.68
N LYS A 10 1.87 -6.24 -12.46
CA LYS A 10 2.50 -7.52 -12.76
C LYS A 10 3.76 -7.35 -13.59
N ASP A 11 3.74 -6.47 -14.58
CA ASP A 11 4.90 -6.22 -15.44
C ASP A 11 6.03 -5.54 -14.68
N ILE A 12 5.73 -4.61 -13.77
CA ILE A 12 6.72 -4.06 -12.82
C ILE A 12 7.28 -5.17 -11.92
N LYS A 13 6.43 -6.07 -11.38
CA LYS A 13 6.89 -7.18 -10.51
C LYS A 13 7.90 -8.09 -11.22
N LYS A 14 7.73 -8.33 -12.52
CA LYS A 14 8.65 -9.15 -13.32
C LYS A 14 10.06 -8.54 -13.45
N LEU A 15 10.23 -7.25 -13.14
CA LEU A 15 11.55 -6.59 -13.14
C LEU A 15 12.37 -6.91 -11.87
N PHE A 16 11.79 -7.59 -10.89
CA PHE A 16 12.42 -7.94 -9.63
C PHE A 16 12.57 -9.47 -9.49
N PRO A 17 13.46 -9.96 -8.60
CA PRO A 17 13.55 -11.38 -8.28
C PRO A 17 12.19 -11.98 -7.88
N ASN A 18 11.95 -13.24 -8.24
CA ASN A 18 10.65 -13.90 -8.03
C ASN A 18 10.24 -14.02 -6.55
N ASP A 19 11.22 -14.04 -5.65
CA ASP A 19 11.07 -14.09 -4.19
C ASP A 19 10.93 -12.70 -3.54
N TYR A 20 11.04 -11.62 -4.33
CA TYR A 20 10.90 -10.26 -3.85
C TYR A 20 9.58 -9.63 -4.32
N ASN A 21 8.81 -9.07 -3.38
CA ASN A 21 7.66 -8.23 -3.73
C ASN A 21 8.07 -6.75 -3.66
N PRO A 22 8.16 -6.04 -4.80
CA PRO A 22 8.54 -4.62 -4.81
C PRO A 22 7.43 -3.70 -4.28
N PHE A 23 6.22 -4.22 -4.08
CA PHE A 23 5.08 -3.44 -3.59
C PHE A 23 4.94 -3.58 -2.08
N TYR A 24 5.31 -2.52 -1.36
CA TYR A 24 5.22 -2.47 0.10
C TYR A 24 3.80 -2.17 0.61
N ALA A 25 3.12 -1.20 -0.02
CA ALA A 25 1.80 -0.71 0.38
C ALA A 25 1.00 -0.21 -0.83
N GLY A 26 -0.32 -0.13 -0.69
CA GLY A 26 -1.23 0.34 -1.74
C GLY A 26 -2.18 1.43 -1.24
N PHE A 27 -2.35 2.50 -2.01
CA PHE A 27 -3.27 3.60 -1.71
C PHE A 27 -4.34 3.67 -2.80
N GLY A 28 -5.59 3.42 -2.42
CA GLY A 28 -6.74 3.44 -3.31
C GLY A 28 -7.81 4.43 -2.84
N ASN A 29 -8.86 4.56 -3.64
CA ASN A 29 -10.03 5.38 -3.33
C ASN A 29 -11.35 4.59 -3.38
N ARG A 30 -11.28 3.27 -3.57
CA ARG A 30 -12.42 2.36 -3.57
C ARG A 30 -12.08 1.10 -2.78
N ASP A 31 -13.08 0.48 -2.17
CA ASP A 31 -12.91 -0.83 -1.50
C ASP A 31 -12.41 -1.91 -2.48
N THR A 32 -12.76 -1.79 -3.76
CA THR A 32 -12.29 -2.67 -4.83
C THR A 32 -10.77 -2.63 -5.04
N ASP A 33 -10.12 -1.55 -4.61
CA ASP A 33 -8.67 -1.40 -4.73
C ASP A 33 -7.95 -2.35 -3.76
N GLU A 34 -8.56 -2.66 -2.61
CA GLU A 34 -8.05 -3.67 -1.66
C GLU A 34 -7.84 -5.02 -2.34
N LEU A 35 -8.85 -5.50 -3.06
CA LEU A 35 -8.78 -6.76 -3.78
C LEU A 35 -7.67 -6.75 -4.84
N SER A 36 -7.43 -5.60 -5.46
CA SER A 36 -6.43 -5.45 -6.51
C SER A 36 -5.01 -5.49 -5.94
N TYR A 37 -4.77 -4.79 -4.83
CA TYR A 37 -3.49 -4.80 -4.12
C TYR A 37 -3.16 -6.16 -3.49
N ARG A 38 -4.17 -6.85 -2.96
CA ARG A 38 -3.99 -8.21 -2.44
C ARG A 38 -3.53 -9.19 -3.51
N LYS A 39 -4.04 -9.07 -4.75
CA LYS A 39 -3.64 -9.94 -5.87
C LYS A 39 -2.17 -9.82 -6.26
N ILE A 40 -1.52 -8.69 -5.97
CA ILE A 40 -0.10 -8.48 -6.28
C ILE A 40 0.81 -8.71 -5.07
N GLY A 41 0.25 -9.08 -3.92
CA GLY A 41 0.99 -9.51 -2.73
C GLY A 41 1.10 -8.47 -1.62
N ILE A 42 0.35 -7.37 -1.68
CA ILE A 42 0.32 -6.37 -0.60
C ILE A 42 -0.56 -6.90 0.56
N PRO A 43 -0.05 -6.95 1.81
CA PRO A 43 -0.84 -7.38 2.96
C PRO A 43 -2.02 -6.45 3.23
N LYS A 44 -3.13 -6.98 3.77
CA LYS A 44 -4.36 -6.23 4.07
C LYS A 44 -4.09 -4.97 4.93
N GLY A 45 -3.24 -5.12 5.95
CA GLY A 45 -2.85 -4.03 6.86
C GLY A 45 -1.98 -2.93 6.24
N LYS A 46 -1.59 -3.09 4.96
CA LYS A 46 -0.82 -2.12 4.18
C LYS A 46 -1.58 -1.61 2.96
N VAL A 47 -2.91 -1.78 2.95
CA VAL A 47 -3.78 -1.16 1.96
C VAL A 47 -4.63 -0.09 2.61
N PHE A 48 -4.57 1.11 2.02
CA PHE A 48 -5.20 2.32 2.50
C PHE A 48 -6.27 2.76 1.51
N VAL A 49 -7.48 3.02 2.00
CA VAL A 49 -8.56 3.60 1.20
C VAL A 49 -8.78 5.02 1.66
N ILE A 50 -8.64 5.98 0.74
CA ILE A 50 -8.77 7.41 1.00
C ILE A 50 -10.11 7.89 0.46
N ASN A 51 -10.89 8.57 1.29
CA ASN A 51 -12.14 9.18 0.85
C ASN A 51 -11.94 10.62 0.35
N PRO A 52 -12.95 11.24 -0.31
CA PRO A 52 -12.83 12.61 -0.81
C PRO A 52 -12.61 13.69 0.26
N LYS A 53 -12.84 13.38 1.55
CA LYS A 53 -12.55 14.28 2.68
C LYS A 53 -11.10 14.17 3.16
N GLY A 54 -10.30 13.26 2.61
CA GLY A 54 -8.91 13.01 3.01
C GLY A 54 -8.77 12.10 4.24
N GLU A 55 -9.84 11.41 4.63
CA GLU A 55 -9.82 10.42 5.71
C GLU A 55 -9.32 9.08 5.14
N VAL A 56 -8.50 8.37 5.91
CA VAL A 56 -7.90 7.11 5.50
C VAL A 56 -8.41 5.96 6.35
N ALA A 57 -8.80 4.86 5.70
CA ALA A 57 -9.24 3.63 6.33
C ALA A 57 -8.32 2.46 5.98
N ILE A 58 -8.11 1.54 6.94
CA ILE A 58 -7.32 0.31 6.76
C ILE A 58 -8.21 -0.90 7.00
N SER A 59 -8.30 -1.81 6.02
CA SER A 59 -8.84 -3.17 6.22
C SER A 59 -10.25 -3.27 6.82
N HIS A 60 -11.14 -2.30 6.57
CA HIS A 60 -12.48 -2.19 7.16
C HIS A 60 -12.51 -2.04 8.70
N ARG A 61 -11.35 -1.85 9.34
CA ARG A 61 -11.32 -1.32 10.70
C ARG A 61 -11.34 0.20 10.55
N ILE A 62 -12.45 0.78 10.98
CA ILE A 62 -12.65 2.23 11.08
C ILE A 62 -11.74 2.72 12.21
N ASP A 63 -10.44 2.78 11.95
CA ASP A 63 -9.54 3.66 12.66
C ASP A 63 -9.47 4.89 11.78
N VAL A 64 -10.42 5.82 11.96
CA VAL A 64 -10.52 7.04 11.13
C VAL A 64 -9.31 7.91 11.44
N LYS A 65 -8.21 7.65 10.75
CA LYS A 65 -7.01 8.47 10.82
C LYS A 65 -7.00 9.38 9.61
N SER A 66 -6.87 10.68 9.84
CA SER A 66 -6.66 11.62 8.75
C SER A 66 -5.27 11.41 8.14
N TYR A 67 -5.05 11.92 6.93
CA TYR A 67 -3.71 11.98 6.33
C TYR A 67 -2.67 12.64 7.27
N THR A 68 -3.10 13.59 8.10
CA THR A 68 -2.28 14.23 9.13
C THR A 68 -1.81 13.25 10.20
N SER A 69 -2.68 12.32 10.62
CA SER A 69 -2.30 11.24 11.54
C SER A 69 -1.41 10.18 10.88
N LEU A 70 -1.57 9.94 9.57
CA LEU A 70 -0.61 9.13 8.81
C LEU A 70 0.78 9.75 8.77
N HIS A 71 0.89 11.07 8.65
CA HIS A 71 2.19 11.75 8.74
C HIS A 71 2.87 11.50 10.09
N THR A 72 2.11 11.47 11.19
CA THR A 72 2.65 11.12 12.51
C THR A 72 3.09 9.66 12.61
N LEU A 73 2.39 8.76 11.92
CA LEU A 73 2.64 7.31 11.93
C LEU A 73 3.55 6.85 10.78
N VAL A 74 4.01 7.76 9.92
CA VAL A 74 4.76 7.41 8.71
C VAL A 74 6.01 6.63 9.07
N ASN A 75 6.68 6.98 10.17
CA ASN A 75 7.88 6.29 10.63
C ASN A 75 7.58 4.88 11.18
N ASP A 76 6.40 4.67 11.76
CA ASP A 76 5.98 3.35 12.25
C ASP A 76 5.52 2.45 11.09
N MET A 77 4.87 3.04 10.09
CA MET A 77 4.25 2.33 8.98
C MET A 77 5.19 2.11 7.79
N PHE A 78 6.05 3.08 7.54
CA PHE A 78 7.09 3.14 6.51
C PHE A 78 8.40 3.48 7.21
N PRO A 79 8.96 2.53 8.00
CA PRO A 79 10.23 2.76 8.67
C PRO A 79 11.27 3.16 7.63
N PRO A 80 12.21 4.07 7.99
CA PRO A 80 13.30 4.42 7.11
C PRO A 80 13.97 3.14 6.62
N THR A 81 14.08 2.98 5.30
CA THR A 81 14.95 1.97 4.70
C THR A 81 16.38 2.41 4.95
N LEU A 82 16.84 2.28 6.19
CA LEU A 82 18.25 2.39 6.48
C LEU A 82 18.94 1.33 5.64
N LEU A 83 19.93 1.80 4.91
CA LEU A 83 20.95 1.05 4.19
C LEU A 83 21.78 0.24 5.22
N ILE A 84 21.13 -0.71 5.89
CA ILE A 84 21.62 -1.63 6.93
C ILE A 84 20.93 -2.95 6.55
N ASP A 85 21.46 -3.85 5.73
CA ASP A 85 22.73 -4.58 5.90
C ASP A 85 23.41 -4.88 4.53
N PHE A 86 24.21 -3.96 4.01
CA PHE A 86 25.28 -4.28 3.04
C PHE A 86 26.66 -3.95 3.61
N MET A 87 26.89 -4.30 4.88
CA MET A 87 28.21 -4.55 5.46
C MET A 87 28.33 -6.02 5.83
#